data_AF-A0A957BSA2-F1
#
_entry.id   AF-A0A957BSA2-F1
#
_cell.length_a   1.000
_cell.length_b   1.000
_cell.length_c   1.000
_cell.angle_alpha   90.00
_cell.angle_beta   90.00
_cell.angle_gamma   90.00
#
_symmetry.space_group_name_H-M   'P 1'
#
loop_
_entity.id
_entity.type
_entity.pdbx_description
1 polymer ?
#
loop_
_entity_poly.entity_id
_entity_poly.type
_entity_poly.pdbx_seq_one_letter_code
_entity_poly.pdbx_strand_id
1 'polypeptide(L)'
;TGDVLYSGSVPIAVTSALHNILWASDEGLQGGSLLDGALTEARIALQHSGLAASATNAGGLHQHAEHTVNILLGTKDDLDGDGRGTNPGRGIGVRFFLDQIDQQLQMAASDPEADLAVQTQIEYVRVCLVNARNRMNEVVALERELLAASDIESVTTQRDRSTEVAAALIDGVDLNENGTVELFEGECGLQQVGDSGIVMGNLTLQAAEDA
;
A
#
# COMPACT_ATOMS: atom_id res chain seq x y z
N THR A 1 -13.73 14.57 45.74
CA THR A 1 -13.21 14.42 44.38
C THR A 1 -11.72 14.33 44.49
N GLY A 2 -11.10 13.28 43.96
CA GLY A 2 -9.64 13.10 44.05
C GLY A 2 -8.93 13.92 42.97
N ASP A 3 -7.73 14.41 43.28
CA ASP A 3 -6.91 15.17 42.33
C ASP A 3 -6.50 14.27 41.16
N VAL A 4 -6.66 14.79 39.94
CA VAL A 4 -6.17 14.13 38.73
C VAL A 4 -4.66 14.25 38.74
N LEU A 5 -3.93 13.14 38.84
CA LEU A 5 -2.46 13.14 38.84
C LEU A 5 -1.87 13.11 37.43
N TYR A 6 -2.61 12.54 36.47
CA TYR A 6 -2.21 12.44 35.08
C TYR A 6 -3.42 12.56 34.15
N SER A 7 -3.22 13.21 33.00
CA SER A 7 -4.15 13.19 31.87
C SER A 7 -3.46 12.68 30.62
N GLY A 8 -4.22 12.10 29.70
CA GLY A 8 -3.71 11.80 28.37
C GLY A 8 -4.77 11.97 27.29
N SER A 9 -4.30 12.34 26.11
CA SER A 9 -5.12 12.52 24.91
C SER A 9 -4.41 11.91 23.71
N VAL A 10 -5.21 11.48 22.74
CA VAL A 10 -4.76 11.20 21.38
C VAL A 10 -5.31 12.33 20.51
N PRO A 11 -4.49 13.02 19.70
CA PRO A 11 -4.98 14.06 18.83
C PRO A 11 -6.11 13.56 17.94
N ILE A 12 -7.17 14.37 17.79
CA ILE A 12 -8.36 13.94 17.03
C ILE A 12 -8.04 13.67 15.56
N ALA A 13 -7.05 14.38 14.99
CA ALA A 13 -6.56 14.15 13.65
C ALA A 13 -5.90 12.77 13.48
N VAL A 14 -5.13 12.31 14.47
CA VAL A 14 -4.52 10.97 14.47
C VAL A 14 -5.61 9.90 14.52
N THR A 15 -6.60 10.07 15.40
CA THR A 15 -7.73 9.14 15.49
C THR A 15 -8.53 9.10 14.19
N SER A 16 -8.77 10.26 13.57
CA SER A 16 -9.50 10.36 12.30
C SER A 16 -8.72 9.72 11.15
N ALA A 17 -7.41 9.94 11.08
CA ALA A 17 -6.54 9.30 10.09
C ALA A 17 -6.55 7.78 10.25
N LEU A 18 -6.36 7.27 11.47
CA LEU A 18 -6.42 5.83 11.77
C LEU A 18 -7.77 5.22 11.39
N HIS A 19 -8.87 5.93 11.68
CA HIS A 19 -10.20 5.48 11.30
C HIS A 19 -10.33 5.33 9.77
N ASN A 20 -9.92 6.35 9.00
CA ASN A 20 -9.97 6.30 7.54
C ASN A 20 -9.07 5.20 6.96
N ILE A 21 -7.86 5.06 7.49
CA ILE A 21 -6.86 4.12 6.99
C ILE A 21 -7.26 2.67 7.31
N LEU A 22 -7.73 2.39 8.53
CA LEU A 22 -7.86 1.02 9.05
C LEU A 22 -9.31 0.53 9.19
N TRP A 23 -10.29 1.43 9.26
CA TRP A 23 -11.69 1.06 9.54
C TRP A 23 -12.66 1.40 8.42
N ALA A 24 -12.88 2.69 8.16
CA ALA A 24 -13.84 3.16 7.16
C ALA A 24 -13.50 4.56 6.67
N SER A 25 -13.60 4.77 5.36
CA SER A 25 -13.40 6.06 4.68
C SER A 25 -14.42 6.20 3.55
N ASP A 26 -14.84 7.43 3.28
CA ASP A 26 -15.73 7.75 2.15
C ASP A 26 -15.04 7.45 0.80
N GLU A 27 -13.71 7.50 0.77
CA GLU A 27 -12.85 7.14 -0.36
C GLU A 27 -12.48 5.65 -0.39
N GLY A 28 -12.90 4.87 0.61
CA GLY A 28 -12.67 3.43 0.69
C GLY A 28 -13.61 2.62 -0.22
N LEU A 29 -13.23 1.35 -0.49
CA LEU A 29 -14.07 0.45 -1.28
C LEU A 29 -15.39 0.16 -0.55
N GLN A 30 -16.51 0.59 -1.14
CA GLN A 30 -17.86 0.35 -0.60
C GLN A 30 -18.01 0.83 0.87
N GLY A 31 -17.32 1.92 1.24
CA GLY A 31 -17.29 2.44 2.60
C GLY A 31 -16.38 1.68 3.57
N GLY A 32 -15.54 0.76 3.07
CA GLY A 32 -14.47 0.11 3.81
C GLY A 32 -13.29 1.05 4.08
N SER A 33 -12.19 0.52 4.61
CA SER A 33 -10.99 1.29 4.89
C SER A 33 -10.14 1.54 3.64
N LEU A 34 -9.27 2.57 3.68
CA LEU A 34 -8.33 2.82 2.59
C LEU A 34 -7.33 1.66 2.42
N LEU A 35 -6.87 1.08 3.53
CA LEU A 35 -5.92 -0.04 3.48
C LEU A 35 -6.55 -1.30 2.88
N ASP A 36 -7.80 -1.61 3.22
CA ASP A 36 -8.51 -2.75 2.61
C ASP A 36 -8.70 -2.54 1.10
N GLY A 37 -8.95 -1.30 0.69
CA GLY A 37 -8.93 -0.88 -0.71
C GLY A 37 -7.61 -1.19 -1.42
N ALA A 38 -6.49 -0.72 -0.84
CA ALA A 38 -5.15 -0.95 -1.36
C ALA A 38 -4.82 -2.44 -1.46
N LEU A 39 -5.08 -3.21 -0.39
CA LEU A 39 -4.83 -4.65 -0.33
C LEU A 39 -5.69 -5.42 -1.33
N THR A 40 -6.95 -5.02 -1.53
CA THR A 40 -7.84 -5.65 -2.51
C THR A 40 -7.30 -5.51 -3.92
N GLU A 41 -6.96 -4.29 -4.35
CA GLU A 41 -6.40 -4.08 -5.70
C GLU A 41 -5.03 -4.76 -5.83
N ALA A 42 -4.15 -4.67 -4.81
CA ALA A 42 -2.83 -5.28 -4.85
C ALA A 42 -2.88 -6.81 -4.97
N ARG A 43 -3.80 -7.48 -4.27
CA ARG A 43 -3.97 -8.94 -4.38
C ARG A 43 -4.44 -9.38 -5.78
N ILE A 44 -5.31 -8.59 -6.42
CA ILE A 44 -5.76 -8.87 -7.79
C ILE A 44 -4.60 -8.62 -8.76
N ALA A 45 -3.81 -7.55 -8.56
CA ALA A 45 -2.60 -7.30 -9.35
C ALA A 45 -1.59 -8.45 -9.22
N LEU A 46 -1.32 -8.93 -8.00
CA LEU A 46 -0.46 -10.11 -7.76
C LEU A 46 -1.00 -11.35 -8.49
N GLN A 47 -2.31 -11.61 -8.42
CA GLN A 47 -2.91 -12.73 -9.14
C GLN A 47 -2.65 -12.62 -10.64
N HIS A 48 -2.84 -11.45 -11.24
CA HIS A 48 -2.62 -11.24 -12.67
C HIS A 48 -1.14 -11.29 -13.05
N SER A 49 -0.24 -10.75 -12.22
CA SER A 49 1.20 -10.89 -12.42
C SER A 49 1.63 -12.36 -12.42
N GLY A 50 1.11 -13.17 -11.49
CA GLY A 50 1.35 -14.62 -11.47
C GLY A 50 0.77 -15.37 -12.68
N LEU A 51 -0.36 -14.91 -13.23
CA LEU A 51 -0.93 -15.45 -14.46
C LEU A 51 -0.10 -15.08 -15.69
N ALA A 52 0.42 -13.85 -15.77
CA ALA A 52 1.39 -13.45 -16.79
C ALA A 52 2.67 -14.32 -16.69
N ALA A 53 3.16 -14.53 -15.46
CA ALA A 53 4.29 -15.41 -15.19
C ALA A 53 4.03 -16.88 -15.53
N SER A 54 2.77 -17.32 -15.54
CA SER A 54 2.38 -18.70 -15.91
C SER A 54 1.90 -18.84 -17.36
N ALA A 55 1.88 -17.76 -18.14
CA ALA A 55 1.36 -17.76 -19.50
C ALA A 55 2.19 -18.69 -20.41
N THR A 56 1.48 -19.37 -21.32
CA THR A 56 2.06 -20.32 -22.29
C THR A 56 2.16 -19.76 -23.70
N ASN A 57 1.76 -18.50 -23.91
CA ASN A 57 1.84 -17.79 -25.17
C ASN A 57 1.87 -16.27 -24.95
N ALA A 58 2.33 -15.52 -25.95
CA ALA A 58 2.50 -14.07 -25.87
C ALA A 58 1.18 -13.33 -25.60
N GLY A 59 0.08 -13.73 -26.24
CA GLY A 59 -1.22 -13.08 -26.02
C GLY A 59 -1.69 -13.18 -24.56
N GLY A 60 -1.56 -14.35 -23.92
CA GLY A 60 -1.87 -14.51 -22.50
C GLY A 60 -0.92 -13.71 -21.59
N LEU A 61 0.37 -13.66 -21.93
CA LEU A 61 1.36 -12.84 -21.22
C LEU A 61 0.94 -11.36 -21.25
N HIS A 62 0.67 -10.83 -22.44
CA HIS A 62 0.31 -9.43 -22.66
C HIS A 62 -1.00 -9.06 -21.97
N GLN A 63 -2.04 -9.88 -22.14
CA GLN A 63 -3.33 -9.64 -21.49
C GLN A 63 -3.20 -9.56 -19.96
N HIS A 64 -2.49 -10.50 -19.34
CA HIS A 64 -2.32 -10.48 -17.89
C HIS A 64 -1.41 -9.33 -17.41
N ALA A 65 -0.40 -8.95 -18.20
CA ALA A 65 0.44 -7.80 -17.91
C ALA A 65 -0.33 -6.47 -18.02
N GLU A 66 -1.18 -6.30 -19.04
CA GLU A 66 -2.10 -5.17 -19.15
C GLU A 66 -2.98 -5.07 -17.90
N HIS A 67 -3.63 -6.18 -17.54
CA HIS A 67 -4.50 -6.23 -16.37
C HIS A 67 -3.74 -5.77 -15.12
N THR A 68 -2.53 -6.28 -14.86
CA THR A 68 -1.73 -5.89 -13.70
C THR A 68 -1.46 -4.38 -13.68
N VAL A 69 -1.03 -3.79 -14.80
CA VAL A 69 -0.77 -2.34 -14.89
C VAL A 69 -2.06 -1.54 -14.65
N ASN A 70 -3.15 -1.91 -15.30
CA ASN A 70 -4.43 -1.23 -15.16
C ASN A 70 -4.97 -1.33 -13.71
N ILE A 71 -4.83 -2.48 -13.04
CA ILE A 71 -5.20 -2.65 -11.63
C ILE A 71 -4.36 -1.77 -10.72
N LEU A 72 -3.03 -1.71 -10.90
CA LEU A 72 -2.17 -0.91 -10.02
C LEU A 72 -2.43 0.60 -10.18
N LEU A 73 -2.71 1.04 -11.41
CA LEU A 73 -2.88 2.45 -11.76
C LEU A 73 -4.34 2.94 -11.73
N GLY A 74 -5.32 2.04 -11.65
CA GLY A 74 -6.74 2.38 -11.69
C GLY A 74 -7.25 2.77 -13.09
N THR A 75 -6.55 2.36 -14.15
CA THR A 75 -6.85 2.72 -15.54
C THR A 75 -7.58 1.60 -16.28
N LYS A 76 -7.95 1.84 -17.55
CA LYS A 76 -8.52 0.85 -18.49
C LYS A 76 -7.89 1.06 -19.86
N ASP A 77 -6.57 1.24 -19.87
CA ASP A 77 -5.83 1.52 -21.09
C ASP A 77 -5.64 0.21 -21.87
N ASP A 78 -5.75 0.30 -23.20
CA ASP A 78 -5.43 -0.79 -24.13
C ASP A 78 -3.91 -0.81 -24.34
N LEU A 79 -3.23 -1.64 -23.58
CA LEU A 79 -1.78 -1.75 -23.52
C LEU A 79 -1.26 -2.92 -24.35
N ASP A 80 -2.07 -3.95 -24.59
CA ASP A 80 -1.71 -5.08 -25.45
C ASP A 80 -2.12 -4.89 -26.93
N GLY A 81 -2.94 -3.88 -27.23
CA GLY A 81 -3.33 -3.51 -28.58
C GLY A 81 -4.44 -4.39 -29.15
N ASP A 82 -5.21 -5.11 -28.32
CA ASP A 82 -6.33 -5.94 -28.75
C ASP A 82 -7.58 -5.13 -29.14
N GLY A 83 -7.55 -3.81 -28.93
CA GLY A 83 -8.63 -2.87 -29.21
C GLY A 83 -9.52 -2.56 -28.00
N ARG A 84 -9.22 -3.10 -26.81
CA ARG A 84 -10.00 -2.91 -25.60
C ARG A 84 -9.16 -3.05 -24.33
N GLY A 85 -8.88 -1.90 -23.70
CA GLY A 85 -8.32 -1.88 -22.35
C GLY A 85 -9.26 -2.45 -21.28
N THR A 86 -8.73 -3.32 -20.44
CA THR A 86 -9.47 -4.02 -19.39
C THR A 86 -8.84 -3.90 -18.01
N ASN A 87 -9.71 -3.83 -16.99
CA ASN A 87 -9.29 -3.79 -15.59
C ASN A 87 -10.22 -4.73 -14.79
N PRO A 88 -9.76 -5.94 -14.44
CA PRO A 88 -10.54 -6.90 -13.67
C PRO A 88 -10.52 -6.62 -12.15
N GLY A 89 -9.80 -5.57 -11.72
CA GLY A 89 -9.84 -5.04 -10.36
C GLY A 89 -11.12 -4.25 -10.07
N ARG A 90 -11.04 -3.37 -9.08
CA ARG A 90 -12.14 -2.44 -8.75
C ARG A 90 -12.09 -1.14 -9.56
N GLY A 91 -11.00 -0.94 -10.30
CA GLY A 91 -10.83 0.20 -11.20
C GLY A 91 -10.48 1.49 -10.47
N ILE A 92 -9.98 1.39 -9.24
CA ILE A 92 -9.59 2.55 -8.43
C ILE A 92 -8.07 2.70 -8.38
N GLY A 93 -7.36 1.57 -8.24
CA GLY A 93 -5.91 1.55 -8.27
C GLY A 93 -5.25 1.53 -6.89
N VAL A 94 -4.21 0.72 -6.75
CA VAL A 94 -3.33 0.74 -5.57
C VAL A 94 -2.75 2.15 -5.36
N ARG A 95 -2.35 2.80 -6.46
CA ARG A 95 -1.81 4.17 -6.43
C ARG A 95 -2.75 5.15 -5.73
N PHE A 96 -4.03 5.11 -6.05
CA PHE A 96 -5.02 6.00 -5.44
C PHE A 96 -5.07 5.81 -3.93
N PHE A 97 -5.15 4.57 -3.46
CA PHE A 97 -5.20 4.30 -2.02
C PHE A 97 -3.91 4.70 -1.30
N LEU A 98 -2.74 4.45 -1.90
CA LEU A 98 -1.47 4.92 -1.33
C LEU A 98 -1.43 6.45 -1.19
N ASP A 99 -1.91 7.18 -2.19
CA ASP A 99 -1.97 8.65 -2.16
C ASP A 99 -2.95 9.13 -1.09
N GLN A 100 -4.11 8.47 -0.93
CA GLN A 100 -5.08 8.80 0.13
C GLN A 100 -4.55 8.50 1.53
N ILE A 101 -3.87 7.37 1.74
CA ILE A 101 -3.29 7.02 3.05
C ILE A 101 -2.20 8.03 3.42
N ASP A 102 -1.29 8.37 2.50
CA ASP A 102 -0.25 9.38 2.75
C ASP A 102 -0.86 10.75 3.07
N GLN A 103 -1.96 11.13 2.41
CA GLN A 103 -2.70 12.35 2.73
C GLN A 103 -3.25 12.34 4.16
N GLN A 104 -3.87 11.24 4.60
CA GLN A 104 -4.38 11.10 5.99
C GLN A 104 -3.25 11.22 7.01
N LEU A 105 -2.12 10.56 6.75
CA LEU A 105 -0.93 10.63 7.61
C LEU A 105 -0.35 12.05 7.65
N GLN A 106 -0.26 12.73 6.50
CA GLN A 106 0.25 14.11 6.44
C GLN A 106 -0.64 15.09 7.21
N MET A 107 -1.96 14.93 7.13
CA MET A 107 -2.90 15.74 7.90
C MET A 107 -2.73 15.51 9.40
N ALA A 108 -2.60 14.26 9.84
CA ALA A 108 -2.35 13.93 11.25
C ALA A 108 -1.00 14.46 11.75
N ALA A 109 0.06 14.37 10.96
CA ALA A 109 1.40 14.85 11.34
C ALA A 109 1.49 16.38 11.40
N SER A 110 0.67 17.08 10.62
CA SER A 110 0.63 18.55 10.58
C SER A 110 -0.33 19.16 11.60
N ASP A 111 -1.03 18.34 12.38
CA ASP A 111 -1.95 18.81 13.40
C ASP A 111 -1.20 19.54 14.54
N PRO A 112 -1.67 20.70 15.02
CA PRO A 112 -1.00 21.43 16.10
C PRO A 112 -0.89 20.66 17.43
N GLU A 113 -1.75 19.67 17.66
CA GLU A 113 -1.73 18.80 18.84
C GLU A 113 -0.84 17.57 18.64
N ALA A 114 -0.30 17.33 17.44
CA ALA A 114 0.63 16.23 17.18
C ALA A 114 2.02 16.54 17.75
N ASP A 115 2.37 15.90 18.85
CA ASP A 115 3.71 15.98 19.42
C ASP A 115 4.77 15.22 18.58
N LEU A 116 6.04 15.36 18.95
CA LEU A 116 7.14 14.75 18.23
C LEU A 116 7.07 13.21 18.21
N ALA A 117 6.49 12.59 19.24
CA ALA A 117 6.37 11.13 19.29
C ALA A 117 5.33 10.65 18.27
N VAL A 118 4.17 11.32 18.21
CA VAL A 118 3.15 11.08 17.19
C VAL A 118 3.71 11.27 15.78
N GLN A 119 4.41 12.39 15.53
CA GLN A 119 5.02 12.67 14.23
C GLN A 119 6.02 11.57 13.84
N THR A 120 6.87 11.13 14.77
CA THR A 120 7.85 10.05 14.53
C THR A 120 7.17 8.74 14.17
N GLN A 121 6.07 8.39 14.84
CA GLN A 121 5.32 7.17 14.56
C GLN A 121 4.66 7.21 13.18
N ILE A 122 4.09 8.37 12.81
CA ILE A 122 3.54 8.57 11.47
C ILE A 122 4.62 8.35 10.40
N GLU A 123 5.84 8.86 10.62
CA GLU A 123 6.94 8.66 9.66
C GLU A 123 7.32 7.17 9.50
N TYR A 124 7.25 6.35 10.55
CA TYR A 124 7.44 4.90 10.40
C TYR A 124 6.42 4.25 9.47
N VAL A 125 5.16 4.70 9.50
CA VAL A 125 4.13 4.20 8.58
C VAL A 125 4.39 4.68 7.15
N ARG A 126 4.83 5.93 6.99
CA ARG A 126 5.15 6.51 5.68
C ARG A 126 6.29 5.79 4.97
N VAL A 127 7.26 5.25 5.71
CA VAL A 127 8.30 4.36 5.15
C VAL A 127 7.67 3.19 4.37
N CYS A 128 6.64 2.56 4.93
CA CYS A 128 5.94 1.45 4.26
C CYS A 128 5.17 1.90 3.03
N LEU A 129 4.60 3.11 3.02
CA LEU A 129 3.96 3.67 1.83
C LEU A 129 4.97 3.97 0.72
N VAL A 130 6.15 4.47 1.07
CA VAL A 130 7.25 4.69 0.12
C VAL A 130 7.71 3.36 -0.47
N ASN A 131 7.93 2.36 0.38
CA ASN A 131 8.28 1.00 -0.05
C ASN A 131 7.23 0.42 -1.00
N ALA A 132 5.94 0.50 -0.62
CA ALA A 132 4.83 0.02 -1.44
C ALA A 132 4.76 0.76 -2.78
N ARG A 133 4.91 2.10 -2.80
CA ARG A 133 4.91 2.89 -4.04
C ARG A 133 6.08 2.51 -4.95
N ASN A 134 7.26 2.29 -4.39
CA ASN A 134 8.44 1.86 -5.15
C ASN A 134 8.22 0.47 -5.77
N ARG A 135 7.72 -0.49 -5.00
CA ARG A 135 7.41 -1.84 -5.49
C ARG A 135 6.31 -1.82 -6.55
N MET A 136 5.24 -1.06 -6.34
CA MET A 136 4.19 -0.86 -7.35
C MET A 136 4.78 -0.33 -8.66
N ASN A 137 5.66 0.68 -8.60
CA ASN A 137 6.31 1.23 -9.79
C ASN A 137 7.25 0.22 -10.47
N GLU A 138 7.96 -0.60 -9.71
CA GLU A 138 8.79 -1.69 -10.23
C GLU A 138 7.94 -2.75 -10.95
N VAL A 139 6.83 -3.19 -10.35
CA VAL A 139 5.87 -4.10 -11.03
C VAL A 139 5.36 -3.46 -12.32
N VAL A 140 4.91 -2.20 -12.30
CA VAL A 140 4.44 -1.52 -13.51
C VAL A 140 5.53 -1.46 -14.60
N ALA A 141 6.79 -1.25 -14.23
CA ALA A 141 7.90 -1.26 -15.18
C ALA A 141 8.12 -2.66 -15.78
N LEU A 142 8.15 -3.70 -14.94
CA LEU A 142 8.33 -5.08 -15.38
C LEU A 142 7.19 -5.55 -16.29
N GLU A 143 5.94 -5.29 -15.92
CA GLU A 143 4.77 -5.66 -16.73
C GLU A 143 4.78 -4.94 -18.08
N ARG A 144 5.30 -3.71 -18.17
CA ARG A 144 5.51 -3.02 -19.45
C ARG A 144 6.60 -3.66 -20.31
N GLU A 145 7.63 -4.24 -19.71
CA GLU A 145 8.60 -5.05 -20.44
C GLU A 145 7.94 -6.34 -20.98
N LEU A 146 7.04 -6.96 -20.20
CA LEU A 146 6.28 -8.14 -20.65
C LEU A 146 5.38 -7.80 -21.85
N LEU A 147 4.67 -6.67 -21.79
CA LEU A 147 3.83 -6.15 -22.89
C LEU A 147 4.63 -5.89 -24.18
N ALA A 148 5.88 -5.46 -24.07
CA ALA A 148 6.74 -5.19 -25.22
C ALA A 148 7.39 -6.46 -25.82
N ALA A 149 7.35 -7.58 -25.12
CA ALA A 149 8.02 -8.82 -25.53
C ALA A 149 7.31 -9.49 -26.73
N SER A 150 8.09 -9.94 -27.72
CA SER A 150 7.55 -10.68 -28.88
C SER A 150 7.40 -12.19 -28.64
N ASP A 151 8.06 -12.71 -27.61
CA ASP A 151 8.08 -14.12 -27.23
C ASP A 151 8.19 -14.26 -25.71
N ILE A 152 7.65 -15.35 -25.16
CA ILE A 152 7.53 -15.54 -23.71
C ILE A 152 8.84 -15.95 -23.05
N GLU A 153 9.75 -16.53 -23.82
CA GLU A 153 11.02 -17.06 -23.37
C GLU A 153 12.01 -15.94 -23.04
N SER A 154 11.99 -14.84 -23.79
CA SER A 154 12.88 -13.68 -23.61
C SER A 154 12.68 -12.91 -22.30
N VAL A 155 11.53 -13.09 -21.62
CA VAL A 155 11.14 -12.32 -20.43
C VAL A 155 10.91 -13.18 -19.19
N THR A 156 11.51 -14.37 -19.14
CA THR A 156 11.37 -15.30 -18.00
C THR A 156 11.77 -14.65 -16.67
N THR A 157 12.90 -13.93 -16.64
CA THR A 157 13.37 -13.26 -15.41
C THR A 157 12.40 -12.16 -14.96
N GLN A 158 11.88 -11.37 -15.89
CA GLN A 158 10.93 -10.29 -15.60
C GLN A 158 9.61 -10.84 -15.05
N ARG A 159 9.13 -11.96 -15.59
CA ARG A 159 7.92 -12.66 -15.14
C ARG A 159 8.01 -13.06 -13.68
N ASP A 160 9.10 -13.75 -13.33
CA ASP A 160 9.34 -14.22 -11.96
C ASP A 160 9.50 -13.03 -11.01
N ARG A 161 10.29 -12.03 -11.42
CA ARG A 161 10.53 -10.83 -10.62
C ARG A 161 9.25 -10.02 -10.40
N SER A 162 8.40 -9.86 -11.41
CA SER A 162 7.15 -9.11 -11.28
C SER A 162 6.24 -9.72 -10.21
N THR A 163 6.11 -11.05 -10.23
CA THR A 163 5.31 -11.79 -9.24
C THR A 163 5.89 -11.65 -7.83
N GLU A 164 7.22 -11.78 -7.69
CA GLU A 164 7.92 -11.61 -6.41
C GLU A 164 7.69 -10.20 -5.83
N VAL A 165 7.87 -9.16 -6.64
CA VAL A 165 7.70 -7.76 -6.21
C VAL A 165 6.24 -7.45 -5.89
N ALA A 166 5.30 -8.00 -6.67
CA ALA A 166 3.87 -7.87 -6.39
C ALA A 166 3.46 -8.54 -5.07
N ALA A 167 4.11 -9.64 -4.69
CA ALA A 167 3.92 -10.25 -3.38
C ALA A 167 4.53 -9.38 -2.27
N ALA A 168 5.77 -8.92 -2.46
CA ALA A 168 6.46 -8.02 -1.54
C ALA A 168 5.76 -6.67 -1.33
N LEU A 169 4.99 -6.19 -2.31
CA LEU A 169 4.13 -5.01 -2.18
C LEU A 169 3.10 -5.21 -1.05
N ILE A 170 2.59 -6.44 -0.91
CA ILE A 170 1.56 -6.79 0.07
C ILE A 170 2.22 -7.19 1.40
N ASP A 171 3.08 -8.19 1.36
CA ASP A 171 3.59 -8.88 2.56
C ASP A 171 4.85 -8.22 3.14
N GLY A 172 5.55 -7.41 2.34
CA GLY A 172 6.90 -6.94 2.63
C GLY A 172 7.96 -8.04 2.42
N VAL A 173 9.20 -7.74 2.82
CA VAL A 173 10.33 -8.67 2.78
C VAL A 173 11.14 -8.49 4.06
N ASP A 174 11.46 -9.58 4.75
CA ASP A 174 12.41 -9.57 5.86
C ASP A 174 13.83 -9.54 5.27
N LEU A 175 14.36 -8.34 5.05
CA LEU A 175 15.66 -8.13 4.40
C LEU A 175 16.84 -8.49 5.30
N ASN A 176 16.65 -8.39 6.62
CA ASN A 176 17.71 -8.62 7.59
C ASN A 176 17.67 -10.04 8.21
N GLU A 177 16.70 -10.85 7.78
CA GLU A 177 16.49 -12.25 8.15
C GLU A 177 16.31 -12.48 9.66
N ASN A 178 15.72 -11.51 10.36
CA ASN A 178 15.46 -11.62 11.81
C ASN A 178 14.15 -12.35 12.15
N GLY A 179 13.40 -12.77 11.13
CA GLY A 179 12.13 -13.48 11.24
C GLY A 179 10.90 -12.57 11.31
N THR A 180 11.06 -11.25 11.16
CA THR A 180 9.98 -10.25 11.20
C THR A 180 10.16 -9.24 10.07
N VAL A 181 9.05 -8.84 9.44
CA VAL A 181 9.06 -7.70 8.52
C VAL A 181 8.85 -6.42 9.34
N GLU A 182 9.85 -5.57 9.41
CA GLU A 182 9.82 -4.36 10.24
C GLU A 182 9.34 -3.13 9.45
N LEU A 183 8.97 -2.06 10.16
CA LEU A 183 8.64 -0.75 9.59
C LEU A 183 9.91 -0.02 9.12
N PHE A 184 10.70 -0.69 8.29
CA PHE A 184 12.02 -0.26 7.85
C PHE A 184 12.08 -0.08 6.34
N GLU A 185 13.02 0.75 5.89
CA GLU A 185 13.23 1.01 4.46
C GLU A 185 13.54 -0.30 3.73
N GLY A 186 12.80 -0.55 2.65
CA GLY A 186 12.95 -1.78 1.87
C GLY A 186 12.31 -3.02 2.48
N GLU A 187 11.80 -3.02 3.72
CA GLU A 187 11.19 -4.21 4.31
C GLU A 187 9.67 -4.20 4.14
N CYS A 188 8.95 -3.41 4.94
CA CYS A 188 7.49 -3.46 5.02
C CYS A 188 6.75 -3.27 3.70
N GLY A 189 5.62 -3.97 3.58
CA GLY A 189 4.60 -3.81 2.55
C GLY A 189 3.31 -3.20 3.12
N LEU A 190 2.21 -3.39 2.40
CA LEU A 190 0.89 -2.90 2.81
C LEU A 190 0.40 -3.52 4.12
N GLN A 191 0.71 -4.78 4.41
CA GLN A 191 0.23 -5.45 5.64
C GLN A 191 0.72 -4.75 6.91
N GLN A 192 1.99 -4.33 6.94
CA GLN A 192 2.55 -3.66 8.12
C GLN A 192 1.96 -2.25 8.34
N VAL A 193 1.33 -1.63 7.34
CA VAL A 193 0.52 -0.42 7.55
C VAL A 193 -0.66 -0.73 8.47
N GLY A 194 -1.26 -1.92 8.37
CA GLY A 194 -2.31 -2.38 9.28
C GLY A 194 -1.82 -2.56 10.72
N ASP A 195 -0.64 -3.16 10.87
CA ASP A 195 -0.02 -3.40 12.16
C ASP A 195 0.40 -2.10 12.88
N SER A 196 0.66 -1.04 12.10
CA SER A 196 1.04 0.27 12.63
C SER A 196 -0.05 0.98 13.45
N GLY A 197 -1.31 0.57 13.34
CA GLY A 197 -2.41 1.12 14.14
C GLY A 197 -2.16 1.01 15.66
N ILE A 198 -1.42 -0.01 16.09
CA ILE A 198 -1.02 -0.21 17.48
C ILE A 198 0.09 0.77 17.87
N VAL A 199 1.01 1.07 16.95
CA VAL A 199 2.17 1.95 17.17
C VAL A 199 1.75 3.42 17.25
N MET A 200 0.74 3.84 16.47
CA MET A 200 0.21 5.21 16.48
C MET A 200 -0.82 5.50 17.58
N GLY A 201 -1.26 4.47 18.32
CA GLY A 201 -2.21 4.60 19.44
C GLY A 201 -1.59 5.11 20.75
N ASN A 202 -0.40 5.74 20.70
CA ASN A 202 0.30 6.15 21.90
C ASN A 202 -0.40 7.30 22.61
N LEU A 203 -0.49 7.17 23.95
CA LEU A 203 -1.13 8.13 24.85
C LEU A 203 -0.05 8.98 25.51
N THR A 204 -0.07 10.29 25.28
CA THR A 204 0.82 11.21 26.00
C THR A 204 0.26 11.42 27.41
N LEU A 205 0.98 10.93 28.43
CA LEU A 205 0.64 11.16 29.84
C LEU A 205 1.34 12.44 30.32
N GLN A 206 0.56 13.43 30.73
CA GLN A 206 1.06 14.67 31.31
C GLN A 206 0.68 14.72 32.78
N ALA A 207 1.58 15.21 33.64
CA ALA A 207 1.19 15.58 35.00
C ALA A 207 0.13 16.67 34.90
N ALA A 208 -0.90 16.62 35.74
CA ALA A 208 -1.83 17.73 35.82
C ALA A 208 -1.07 18.92 36.39
N GLU A 209 -0.65 19.86 35.54
CA GLU A 209 -0.27 21.17 36.02
C GLU A 209 -1.55 21.87 36.51
N ASP A 210 -1.46 22.50 37.68
CA ASP A 210 -2.58 23.13 38.37
C ASP A 210 -3.39 24.00 37.40
N ALA A 211 -4.61 23.55 37.07
CA ALA A 211 -5.54 24.19 36.14
C ALA A 211 -6.01 25.58 36.62
#